data_AF-A0A4T3F034-F1
#
_entry.id   AF-A0A4T3F034-F1
#
_cell.length_a   1.000
_cell.length_b   1.000
_cell.length_c   1.000
_cell.angle_alpha   90.00
_cell.angle_beta   90.00
_cell.angle_gamma   90.00
#
_symmetry.space_group_name_H-M   'P 1'
#
loop_
_entity.id
_entity.type
_entity.pdbx_description
1 polymer ?
#
loop_
_entity_poly.entity_id
_entity_poly.type
_entity_poly.pdbx_seq_one_letter_code
_entity_poly.pdbx_strand_id
1 'polypeptide(L)'
;MRRTGMLPALLGCFAILAAQPATAEEEEQQLDSEDVIVIEGDQPVSVRDVRRQAGSITPREGAVGAPLARMRREVCVGVYGLAPDSARLVIDRIYYNAEAVGLKVSEEEGCTANIVVAVVEDPREEFASLRRESSRLVEGIDLWERKRVAEQEGPALAWNAVATTAFDGSQPIGRGPPVFESTMSGRTGTHTLREIMVSVVLVDSEALAGLDGVTLADYATMRSLAHTRAPIEAISAPTVLGLFTAEGAPDRLSAFDRGYLRSLYGGPGNRPLSYAMSDIGREIRREMEGRE
;
A
#
# COMPACT_ATOMS: atom_id res chain seq x y z
N MET A 1 12.13 -46.75 81.58
CA MET A 1 11.03 -45.93 82.14
C MET A 1 11.45 -44.47 82.10
N ARG A 2 10.53 -43.60 81.65
CA ARG A 2 10.40 -42.16 81.97
C ARG A 2 11.65 -41.28 82.11
N ARG A 3 11.60 -40.22 81.28
CA ARG A 3 11.66 -38.79 81.65
C ARG A 3 13.03 -38.15 81.95
N THR A 4 13.19 -36.98 81.30
CA THR A 4 13.69 -35.68 81.82
C THR A 4 15.14 -35.67 82.31
N GLY A 5 16.00 -34.72 81.95
CA GLY A 5 15.82 -33.35 81.47
C GLY A 5 16.93 -32.47 82.09
N MET A 6 17.14 -31.29 81.50
CA MET A 6 17.87 -30.11 82.03
C MET A 6 19.42 -30.10 82.04
N LEU A 7 19.95 -29.47 80.97
CA LEU A 7 20.86 -28.30 80.88
C LEU A 7 21.20 -27.51 82.18
N PRO A 8 22.15 -26.52 82.16
CA PRO A 8 23.39 -26.34 81.37
C PRO A 8 24.56 -25.68 82.17
N ALA A 9 25.76 -25.54 81.59
CA ALA A 9 26.66 -24.38 81.81
C ALA A 9 27.78 -24.34 80.76
N LEU A 10 27.87 -23.20 80.05
CA LEU A 10 28.90 -22.86 79.06
C LEU A 10 30.25 -22.54 79.72
N LEU A 11 31.36 -22.77 78.99
CA LEU A 11 32.46 -21.79 78.79
C LEU A 11 33.50 -22.35 77.81
N GLY A 12 34.05 -21.49 76.93
CA GLY A 12 35.41 -21.71 76.39
C GLY A 12 35.61 -21.42 74.90
N CYS A 13 36.29 -20.32 74.60
CA CYS A 13 36.65 -19.78 73.30
C CYS A 13 37.68 -20.59 72.48
N PHE A 14 37.86 -20.07 71.25
CA PHE A 14 39.04 -20.12 70.36
C PHE A 14 39.04 -21.18 69.24
N ALA A 15 38.80 -20.72 68.01
CA ALA A 15 39.37 -21.34 66.82
C ALA A 15 39.75 -20.23 65.82
N ILE A 16 41.05 -20.09 65.59
CA ILE A 16 41.63 -19.26 64.54
C ILE A 16 41.61 -20.05 63.23
N LEU A 17 41.12 -19.37 62.20
CA LEU A 17 41.20 -19.56 60.76
C LEU A 17 42.33 -20.47 60.23
N ALA A 18 41.92 -21.45 59.40
CA ALA A 18 42.67 -21.87 58.23
C ALA A 18 41.70 -21.91 57.05
N ALA A 19 41.91 -21.01 56.08
CA ALA A 19 41.15 -20.92 54.86
C ALA A 19 41.53 -22.07 53.91
N GLN A 20 40.53 -22.82 53.45
CA GLN A 20 40.65 -23.66 52.26
C GLN A 20 39.82 -23.01 51.14
N PRO A 21 40.37 -22.91 49.91
CA PRO A 21 39.65 -22.33 48.79
C PRO A 21 38.54 -23.29 48.38
N ALA A 22 37.29 -22.88 48.57
CA ALA A 22 36.18 -23.51 47.88
C ALA A 22 36.30 -23.14 46.40
N THR A 23 36.56 -24.13 45.55
CA THR A 23 36.28 -24.05 44.12
C THR A 23 34.77 -23.91 43.98
N ALA A 24 34.29 -22.68 43.81
CA ALA A 24 32.97 -22.44 43.27
C ALA A 24 33.11 -22.59 41.75
N GLU A 25 32.47 -23.63 41.20
CA GLU A 25 32.14 -23.67 39.79
C GLU A 25 31.24 -22.45 39.50
N GLU A 26 31.80 -21.41 38.87
CA GLU A 26 31.00 -20.50 38.07
C GLU A 26 30.49 -21.33 36.89
N GLU A 27 29.22 -21.75 36.94
CA GLU A 27 28.46 -22.01 35.73
C GLU A 27 28.50 -20.72 34.91
N GLU A 28 29.41 -20.65 33.93
CA GLU A 28 29.27 -19.77 32.79
C GLU A 28 27.93 -20.11 32.15
N GLN A 29 26.89 -19.34 32.49
CA GLN A 29 25.73 -19.22 31.62
C GLN A 29 26.21 -18.56 30.33
N GLN A 30 26.67 -19.40 29.41
CA GLN A 30 26.68 -19.13 27.99
C GLN A 30 25.24 -18.76 27.62
N LEU A 31 24.97 -17.45 27.60
CA LEU A 31 23.84 -16.91 26.87
C LEU A 31 24.07 -17.29 25.41
N ASP A 32 23.32 -18.30 24.95
CA ASP A 32 23.20 -18.67 23.55
C ASP A 32 23.08 -17.39 22.72
N SER A 33 24.01 -17.22 21.78
CA SER A 33 24.08 -16.08 20.87
C SER A 33 23.00 -16.14 19.78
N GLU A 34 21.82 -16.70 20.07
CA GLU A 34 20.73 -16.91 19.12
C GLU A 34 19.55 -15.95 19.31
N ASP A 35 19.74 -14.81 20.00
CA ASP A 35 18.76 -13.72 19.97
C ASP A 35 19.47 -12.34 20.01
N VAL A 36 20.43 -12.15 19.11
CA VAL A 36 20.72 -10.78 18.66
C VAL A 36 19.72 -10.48 17.55
N ILE A 37 18.55 -9.98 17.95
CA ILE A 37 17.72 -9.19 17.03
C ILE A 37 18.53 -7.95 16.71
N VAL A 38 19.27 -8.00 15.61
CA VAL A 38 19.84 -6.83 14.96
C VAL A 38 18.64 -6.03 14.48
N ILE A 39 18.13 -5.14 15.33
CA ILE A 39 17.32 -4.01 14.88
C ILE A 39 18.30 -3.15 14.11
N GLU A 40 18.47 -3.45 12.83
CA GLU A 40 19.18 -2.58 11.90
C GLU A 40 18.42 -1.25 11.95
N GLY A 41 19.04 -0.28 12.62
CA GLY A 41 18.40 0.98 12.94
C GLY A 41 17.87 1.61 11.67
N ASP A 42 16.55 1.74 11.62
CA ASP A 42 15.81 2.37 10.54
C ASP A 42 16.32 3.82 10.43
N GLN A 43 17.28 4.06 9.53
CA GLN A 43 17.70 5.41 9.19
C GLN A 43 16.42 6.12 8.73
N PRO A 44 15.97 7.17 9.41
CA PRO A 44 14.68 7.78 9.11
C PRO A 44 14.69 8.22 7.65
N VAL A 45 13.84 7.60 6.83
CA VAL A 45 13.79 7.84 5.39
C VAL A 45 13.55 9.34 5.15
N SER A 46 14.43 9.97 4.37
CA SER A 46 14.37 11.42 4.20
C SER A 46 13.12 11.84 3.43
N VAL A 47 12.66 13.09 3.65
CA VAL A 47 11.55 13.68 2.87
C VAL A 47 11.77 13.63 1.39
N ARG A 48 13.02 13.84 1.00
CA ARG A 48 13.41 13.87 -0.38
C ARG A 48 13.29 12.48 -1.00
N ASP A 49 13.67 11.44 -0.27
CA ASP A 49 13.61 10.06 -0.74
C ASP A 49 12.17 9.57 -0.85
N VAL A 50 11.33 9.82 0.17
CA VAL A 50 9.89 9.55 0.13
C VAL A 50 9.24 10.24 -1.07
N ARG A 51 9.51 11.53 -1.29
CA ARG A 51 8.95 12.28 -2.43
C ARG A 51 9.45 11.76 -3.76
N ARG A 52 10.72 11.37 -3.85
CA ARG A 52 11.29 10.78 -5.07
C ARG A 52 10.60 9.46 -5.39
N GLN A 53 10.44 8.58 -4.41
CA GLN A 53 9.72 7.31 -4.58
C GLN A 53 8.26 7.54 -4.93
N ALA A 54 7.53 8.40 -4.21
CA ALA A 54 6.16 8.74 -4.57
C ALA A 54 6.07 9.25 -6.02
N GLY A 55 7.03 10.08 -6.44
CA GLY A 55 7.11 10.56 -7.82
C GLY A 55 7.48 9.47 -8.84
N SER A 56 8.24 8.43 -8.45
CA SER A 56 8.61 7.33 -9.33
C SER A 56 7.47 6.34 -9.51
N ILE A 57 6.61 6.13 -8.51
CA ILE A 57 5.42 5.25 -8.64
C ILE A 57 4.19 5.95 -9.21
N THR A 58 4.19 7.29 -9.32
CA THR A 58 3.05 8.06 -9.84
C THR A 58 3.24 8.38 -11.32
N PRO A 59 2.44 7.82 -12.25
CA PRO A 59 2.52 8.17 -13.66
C PRO A 59 2.23 9.66 -13.88
N ARG A 60 3.15 10.34 -14.57
CA ARG A 60 3.02 11.77 -14.92
C ARG A 60 2.39 11.91 -16.29
N GLU A 61 1.13 11.51 -16.38
CA GLU A 61 0.37 11.54 -17.62
C GLU A 61 -0.47 12.80 -17.77
N GLY A 62 -0.69 13.23 -19.01
CA GLY A 62 -1.49 14.41 -19.34
C GLY A 62 -0.69 15.72 -19.40
N ALA A 63 -1.39 16.84 -19.29
CA ALA A 63 -0.78 18.16 -19.36
C ALA A 63 0.17 18.43 -18.18
N VAL A 64 1.21 19.23 -18.41
CA VAL A 64 2.15 19.63 -17.36
C VAL A 64 1.39 20.28 -16.20
N GLY A 65 1.54 19.72 -15.00
CA GLY A 65 0.89 20.23 -13.79
C GLY A 65 -0.56 19.78 -13.59
N ALA A 66 -1.09 18.91 -14.44
CA ALA A 66 -2.42 18.31 -14.26
C ALA A 66 -2.55 17.67 -12.86
N PRO A 67 -3.75 17.71 -12.25
CA PRO A 67 -3.96 17.10 -10.94
C PRO A 67 -3.74 15.60 -10.98
N LEU A 68 -3.49 14.99 -9.82
CA LEU A 68 -3.37 13.54 -9.73
C LEU A 68 -4.71 12.85 -10.00
N ALA A 69 -4.67 11.76 -10.75
CA ALA A 69 -5.85 10.94 -11.00
C ALA A 69 -6.26 10.21 -9.71
N ARG A 70 -7.56 10.26 -9.39
CA ARG A 70 -8.13 9.57 -8.23
C ARG A 70 -9.55 9.09 -8.50
N MET A 71 -10.01 8.12 -7.71
CA MET A 71 -11.40 7.69 -7.72
C MET A 71 -12.30 8.80 -7.17
N ARG A 72 -13.50 8.95 -7.73
CA ARG A 72 -14.51 9.92 -7.26
C ARG A 72 -15.90 9.33 -7.14
N ARG A 73 -16.20 8.32 -7.98
CA ARG A 73 -17.43 7.56 -7.92
C ARG A 73 -17.43 6.66 -6.69
N GLU A 74 -18.61 6.25 -6.28
CA GLU A 74 -18.76 5.23 -5.25
C GLU A 74 -18.04 3.95 -5.71
N VAL A 75 -17.26 3.37 -4.81
CA VAL A 75 -16.41 2.22 -5.11
C VAL A 75 -17.28 0.98 -5.22
N CYS A 76 -17.18 0.28 -6.35
CA CYS A 76 -17.83 -0.99 -6.60
C CYS A 76 -16.79 -1.98 -7.11
N VAL A 77 -16.50 -3.01 -6.32
CA VAL A 77 -15.44 -3.99 -6.59
C VAL A 77 -16.05 -5.26 -7.16
N GLY A 78 -15.55 -5.71 -8.32
CA GLY A 78 -15.80 -7.04 -8.85
C GLY A 78 -14.53 -7.89 -8.75
N VAL A 79 -14.65 -9.10 -8.18
CA VAL A 79 -13.55 -10.05 -8.07
C VAL A 79 -13.85 -11.31 -8.88
N TYR A 80 -12.91 -11.74 -9.71
CA TYR A 80 -13.04 -12.90 -10.59
C TYR A 80 -11.87 -13.87 -10.39
N GLY A 81 -12.10 -15.16 -10.64
CA GLY A 81 -11.05 -16.19 -10.55
C GLY A 81 -10.74 -16.68 -9.12
N LEU A 82 -11.50 -16.23 -8.12
CA LEU A 82 -11.38 -16.69 -6.73
C LEU A 82 -12.64 -17.44 -6.27
N ALA A 83 -12.49 -18.31 -5.27
CA ALA A 83 -13.62 -18.88 -4.56
C ALA A 83 -14.46 -17.77 -3.88
N PRO A 84 -15.80 -17.92 -3.75
CA PRO A 84 -16.68 -16.87 -3.25
C PRO A 84 -16.26 -16.26 -1.92
N ASP A 85 -15.79 -17.07 -0.97
CA ASP A 85 -15.39 -16.57 0.36
C ASP A 85 -14.08 -15.77 0.30
N SER A 86 -13.11 -16.22 -0.51
CA SER A 86 -11.87 -15.45 -0.76
C SER A 86 -12.17 -14.14 -1.51
N ALA A 87 -13.08 -14.17 -2.48
CA ALA A 87 -13.51 -13.00 -3.22
C ALA A 87 -14.16 -11.95 -2.30
N ARG A 88 -15.04 -12.38 -1.40
CA ARG A 88 -15.67 -11.50 -0.39
C ARG A 88 -14.63 -10.83 0.51
N LEU A 89 -13.66 -11.58 1.00
CA LEU A 89 -12.58 -11.03 1.83
C LEU A 89 -11.80 -9.93 1.08
N VAL A 90 -11.50 -10.13 -0.21
CA VAL A 90 -10.83 -9.11 -1.04
C VAL A 90 -11.70 -7.87 -1.20
N ILE A 91 -13.00 -8.06 -1.48
CA ILE A 91 -13.97 -6.96 -1.63
C ILE A 91 -14.05 -6.15 -0.33
N ASP A 92 -14.31 -6.82 0.80
CA ASP A 92 -14.49 -6.19 2.11
C ASP A 92 -13.24 -5.41 2.52
N ARG A 93 -12.05 -5.94 2.23
CA ARG A 93 -10.80 -5.26 2.53
C ARG A 93 -10.56 -4.03 1.67
N ILE A 94 -10.87 -4.07 0.37
CA ILE A 94 -10.77 -2.89 -0.50
C ILE A 94 -11.78 -1.82 -0.07
N TYR A 95 -13.00 -2.22 0.30
CA TYR A 95 -14.02 -1.31 0.84
C TYR A 95 -13.55 -0.65 2.14
N TYR A 96 -13.05 -1.44 3.09
CA TYR A 96 -12.47 -0.93 4.34
C TYR A 96 -11.38 0.12 4.07
N ASN A 97 -10.46 -0.16 3.14
CA ASN A 97 -9.38 0.77 2.79
C ASN A 97 -9.89 2.03 2.08
N ALA A 98 -10.92 1.91 1.23
CA ALA A 98 -11.54 3.05 0.55
C ALA A 98 -12.25 3.98 1.55
N GLU A 99 -13.04 3.42 2.46
CA GLU A 99 -13.72 4.17 3.51
C GLU A 99 -12.74 4.87 4.45
N ALA A 100 -11.61 4.23 4.78
CA ALA A 100 -10.56 4.80 5.62
C ALA A 100 -9.94 6.10 5.04
N VAL A 101 -10.06 6.32 3.73
CA VAL A 101 -9.62 7.55 3.05
C VAL A 101 -10.77 8.45 2.61
N GLY A 102 -11.99 8.18 3.09
CA GLY A 102 -13.17 9.00 2.88
C GLY A 102 -13.88 8.78 1.54
N LEU A 103 -13.57 7.68 0.83
CA LEU A 103 -14.37 7.28 -0.32
C LEU A 103 -15.65 6.59 0.15
N LYS A 104 -16.71 6.78 -0.62
CA LYS A 104 -17.95 6.03 -0.46
C LYS A 104 -17.84 4.71 -1.21
N VAL A 105 -18.40 3.66 -0.64
CA VAL A 105 -18.60 2.36 -1.31
C VAL A 105 -20.06 2.26 -1.74
N SER A 106 -20.33 1.53 -2.81
CA SER A 106 -21.70 1.30 -3.28
C SER A 106 -22.45 0.38 -2.32
N GLU A 107 -23.64 0.79 -1.90
CA GLU A 107 -24.56 -0.05 -1.10
C GLU A 107 -25.46 -0.93 -2.00
N GLU A 108 -25.49 -0.68 -3.31
CA GLU A 108 -26.30 -1.43 -4.26
C GLU A 108 -25.72 -2.84 -4.50
N GLU A 109 -26.52 -3.87 -4.23
CA GLU A 109 -26.20 -5.24 -4.60
C GLU A 109 -26.06 -5.38 -6.12
N GLY A 110 -24.93 -5.92 -6.58
CA GLY A 110 -24.70 -6.10 -8.02
C GLY A 110 -24.44 -4.80 -8.78
N CYS A 111 -23.96 -3.76 -8.10
CA CYS A 111 -23.49 -2.53 -8.74
C CYS A 111 -22.51 -2.81 -9.89
N THR A 112 -22.43 -1.87 -10.83
CA THR A 112 -21.46 -1.98 -11.93
C THR A 112 -20.05 -1.72 -11.42
N ALA A 113 -19.19 -2.74 -11.46
CA ALA A 113 -17.82 -2.65 -10.97
C ALA A 113 -17.01 -1.56 -11.69
N ASN A 114 -16.40 -0.67 -10.90
CA ASN A 114 -15.39 0.29 -11.35
C ASN A 114 -13.99 -0.07 -10.85
N ILE A 115 -13.87 -1.11 -10.03
CA ILE A 115 -12.62 -1.79 -9.71
C ILE A 115 -12.82 -3.26 -10.03
N VAL A 116 -11.96 -3.81 -10.88
CA VAL A 116 -11.96 -5.23 -11.24
C VAL A 116 -10.64 -5.85 -10.80
N VAL A 117 -10.72 -6.86 -9.93
CA VAL A 117 -9.57 -7.68 -9.55
C VAL A 117 -9.82 -9.07 -10.11
N ALA A 118 -8.98 -9.53 -11.03
CA ALA A 118 -9.13 -10.85 -11.63
C ALA A 118 -7.86 -11.69 -11.43
N VAL A 119 -8.06 -12.90 -10.95
CA VAL A 119 -7.02 -13.92 -10.86
C VAL A 119 -7.13 -14.81 -12.09
N VAL A 120 -6.04 -14.89 -12.86
CA VAL A 120 -6.01 -15.51 -14.19
C VAL A 120 -4.75 -16.35 -14.36
N GLU A 121 -4.75 -17.26 -15.35
CA GLU A 121 -3.58 -18.11 -15.62
C GLU A 121 -2.42 -17.30 -16.22
N ASP A 122 -2.71 -16.41 -17.17
CA ASP A 122 -1.72 -15.52 -17.79
C ASP A 122 -2.29 -14.10 -17.92
N PRO A 123 -1.86 -13.15 -17.07
CA PRO A 123 -2.31 -11.77 -17.13
C PRO A 123 -2.08 -11.08 -18.49
N ARG A 124 -0.99 -11.42 -19.19
CA ARG A 124 -0.66 -10.79 -20.48
C ARG A 124 -1.55 -11.31 -21.59
N GLU A 125 -1.79 -12.61 -21.64
CA GLU A 125 -2.72 -13.18 -22.61
C GLU A 125 -4.15 -12.72 -22.32
N GLU A 126 -4.56 -12.65 -21.05
CA GLU A 126 -5.86 -12.09 -20.68
C GLU A 126 -6.00 -10.64 -21.16
N PHE A 127 -5.01 -9.79 -20.88
CA PHE A 127 -5.00 -8.41 -21.39
C PHE A 127 -5.04 -8.35 -22.93
N ALA A 128 -4.33 -9.25 -23.62
CA ALA A 128 -4.38 -9.35 -25.08
C ALA A 128 -5.78 -9.76 -25.56
N SER A 129 -6.47 -10.68 -24.88
CA SER A 129 -7.83 -11.08 -25.23
C SER A 129 -8.84 -9.95 -25.01
N LEU A 130 -8.79 -9.27 -23.87
CA LEU A 130 -9.63 -8.09 -23.59
C LEU A 130 -9.50 -7.03 -24.69
N ARG A 131 -8.29 -6.84 -25.22
CA ARG A 131 -8.05 -5.94 -26.36
C ARG A 131 -8.62 -6.46 -27.68
N ARG A 132 -8.44 -7.74 -28.01
CA ARG A 132 -8.99 -8.36 -29.22
C ARG A 132 -10.52 -8.29 -29.25
N GLU A 133 -11.15 -8.47 -28.09
CA GLU A 133 -12.60 -8.47 -27.92
C GLU A 133 -13.22 -7.08 -27.77
N SER A 134 -12.41 -6.02 -27.73
CA SER A 134 -12.87 -4.65 -27.48
C SER A 134 -13.67 -4.53 -26.17
N SER A 135 -13.21 -5.22 -25.12
CA SER A 135 -13.85 -5.21 -23.81
C SER A 135 -13.92 -3.79 -23.24
N ARG A 136 -15.01 -3.49 -22.52
CA ARG A 136 -15.21 -2.22 -21.79
C ARG A 136 -14.06 -1.94 -20.80
N LEU A 137 -13.39 -2.98 -20.30
CA LEU A 137 -12.25 -2.86 -19.38
C LEU A 137 -11.02 -2.18 -20.00
N VAL A 138 -10.92 -2.13 -21.33
CA VAL A 138 -9.80 -1.51 -22.06
C VAL A 138 -10.23 -0.35 -22.97
N GLU A 139 -11.50 0.06 -22.90
CA GLU A 139 -12.07 1.15 -23.71
C GLU A 139 -11.44 2.50 -23.33
N GLY A 140 -11.22 2.74 -22.04
CA GLY A 140 -10.73 4.01 -21.50
C GLY A 140 -9.21 4.20 -21.49
N ILE A 141 -8.44 3.33 -22.18
CA ILE A 141 -6.99 3.44 -22.30
C ILE A 141 -6.56 3.60 -23.76
N ASP A 142 -5.69 4.58 -24.03
CA ASP A 142 -5.21 4.89 -25.38
C ASP A 142 -4.12 3.91 -25.88
N LEU A 143 -3.61 4.13 -27.09
CA LEU A 143 -2.58 3.26 -27.68
C LEU A 143 -1.28 3.22 -26.86
N TRP A 144 -0.89 4.33 -26.23
CA TRP A 144 0.33 4.41 -25.43
C TRP A 144 0.15 3.74 -24.09
N GLU A 145 -1.01 3.90 -23.47
CA GLU A 145 -1.35 3.20 -22.23
C GLU A 145 -1.44 1.70 -22.46
N ARG A 146 -2.07 1.25 -23.55
CA ARG A 146 -2.09 -0.18 -23.92
C ARG A 146 -0.70 -0.76 -24.09
N LYS A 147 0.22 0.01 -24.71
CA LYS A 147 1.62 -0.38 -24.85
C LYS A 147 2.29 -0.48 -23.48
N ARG A 148 2.11 0.51 -22.60
CA ARG A 148 2.66 0.50 -21.24
C ARG A 148 2.18 -0.71 -20.43
N VAL A 149 0.89 -1.04 -20.50
CA VAL A 149 0.34 -2.22 -19.81
C VAL A 149 0.98 -3.50 -20.32
N ALA A 150 1.13 -3.66 -21.64
CA ALA A 150 1.78 -4.82 -22.24
C ALA A 150 3.28 -4.94 -21.86
N GLU A 151 3.93 -3.83 -21.55
CA GLU A 151 5.34 -3.75 -21.15
C GLU A 151 5.59 -3.82 -19.63
N GLN A 152 4.55 -3.82 -18.79
CA GLN A 152 4.72 -4.01 -17.34
C GLN A 152 5.37 -5.37 -17.09
N GLU A 153 6.24 -5.48 -16.09
CA GLU A 153 6.94 -6.72 -15.71
C GLU A 153 6.30 -7.35 -14.46
N GLY A 154 6.57 -8.63 -14.24
CA GLY A 154 6.06 -9.38 -13.09
C GLY A 154 4.71 -10.08 -13.32
N PRO A 155 4.20 -10.76 -12.28
CA PRO A 155 3.00 -11.61 -12.33
C PRO A 155 1.68 -10.82 -12.18
N ALA A 156 1.73 -9.49 -12.10
CA ALA A 156 0.54 -8.67 -11.97
C ALA A 156 0.56 -7.52 -12.98
N LEU A 157 -0.52 -7.35 -13.72
CA LEU A 157 -0.77 -6.21 -14.60
C LEU A 157 -1.86 -5.35 -14.00
N ALA A 158 -1.70 -4.03 -14.01
CA ALA A 158 -2.81 -3.16 -13.66
C ALA A 158 -2.82 -1.87 -14.46
N TRP A 159 -4.01 -1.35 -14.69
CA TRP A 159 -4.22 -0.08 -15.39
C TRP A 159 -5.44 0.64 -14.85
N ASN A 160 -5.49 1.95 -15.11
CA ASN A 160 -6.62 2.79 -14.80
C ASN A 160 -7.08 3.52 -16.06
N ALA A 161 -8.35 3.44 -16.39
CA ALA A 161 -8.98 4.31 -17.36
C ALA A 161 -9.20 5.67 -16.72
N VAL A 162 -8.43 6.68 -17.12
CA VAL A 162 -8.49 8.03 -16.54
C VAL A 162 -9.14 9.02 -17.50
N ALA A 163 -10.20 9.67 -17.05
CA ALA A 163 -10.85 10.76 -17.78
C ALA A 163 -10.39 12.13 -17.26
N THR A 164 -10.28 13.11 -18.16
CA THR A 164 -10.17 14.52 -17.77
C THR A 164 -11.55 15.16 -17.83
N THR A 165 -12.00 15.72 -16.72
CA THR A 165 -13.28 16.43 -16.60
C THR A 165 -13.02 17.87 -16.16
N ALA A 166 -13.98 18.77 -16.39
CA ALA A 166 -13.87 20.10 -15.82
C ALA A 166 -14.15 20.06 -14.32
N PHE A 167 -13.41 20.86 -13.55
CA PHE A 167 -13.64 20.98 -12.11
C PHE A 167 -15.00 21.62 -11.77
N ASP A 168 -15.45 22.55 -12.61
CA ASP A 168 -16.75 23.23 -12.50
C ASP A 168 -17.92 22.41 -13.08
N GLY A 169 -17.67 21.20 -13.57
CA GLY A 169 -18.69 20.34 -14.17
C GLY A 169 -19.09 20.70 -15.59
N SER A 170 -18.41 21.67 -16.23
CA SER A 170 -18.64 21.98 -17.65
C SER A 170 -18.33 20.77 -18.55
N GLN A 171 -19.11 20.65 -19.62
CA GLN A 171 -18.94 19.58 -20.61
C GLN A 171 -17.81 19.93 -21.59
N PRO A 172 -17.05 18.94 -22.08
CA PRO A 172 -16.04 19.19 -23.09
C PRO A 172 -16.67 19.64 -24.41
N ILE A 173 -16.00 20.55 -25.10
CA ILE A 173 -16.42 21.10 -26.39
C ILE A 173 -15.77 20.30 -27.53
N GLY A 174 -16.58 19.91 -28.51
CA GLY A 174 -16.12 19.18 -29.69
C GLY A 174 -15.95 17.68 -29.46
N ARG A 175 -15.34 16.99 -30.44
CA ARG A 175 -15.09 15.53 -30.41
C ARG A 175 -13.61 15.17 -30.30
N GLY A 176 -12.74 16.16 -30.15
CA GLY A 176 -11.28 15.99 -30.02
C GLY A 176 -10.84 15.85 -28.56
N PRO A 177 -9.54 16.08 -28.26
CA PRO A 177 -9.07 16.20 -26.89
C PRO A 177 -9.96 17.17 -26.09
N PRO A 178 -10.20 16.91 -24.80
CA PRO A 178 -11.19 17.66 -24.03
C PRO A 178 -10.78 19.12 -23.87
N VAL A 179 -11.58 20.03 -24.43
CA VAL A 179 -11.46 21.48 -24.27
C VAL A 179 -12.66 21.97 -23.47
N PHE A 180 -12.43 22.74 -22.42
CA PHE A 180 -13.48 23.26 -21.55
C PHE A 180 -13.50 24.78 -21.59
N GLU A 181 -14.68 25.37 -21.77
CA GLU A 181 -14.90 26.80 -21.50
C GLU A 181 -15.11 26.98 -20.00
N SER A 182 -14.05 27.37 -19.29
CA SER A 182 -14.15 27.63 -17.85
C SER A 182 -14.27 29.13 -17.58
N THR A 183 -15.25 29.49 -16.76
CA THR A 183 -15.42 30.85 -16.22
C THR A 183 -14.70 31.04 -14.88
N MET A 184 -14.07 29.96 -14.36
CA MET A 184 -13.35 30.02 -13.10
C MET A 184 -12.20 31.02 -13.19
N SER A 185 -12.10 31.87 -12.16
CA SER A 185 -11.00 32.81 -11.99
C SER A 185 -10.28 32.47 -10.68
N GLY A 186 -9.16 31.75 -10.76
CA GLY A 186 -8.39 31.35 -9.58
C GLY A 186 -7.09 30.66 -9.96
N ARG A 187 -5.98 31.01 -9.28
CA ARG A 187 -4.62 30.49 -9.59
C ARG A 187 -4.19 29.34 -8.67
N THR A 188 -5.00 29.00 -7.68
CA THR A 188 -4.66 28.04 -6.62
C THR A 188 -5.04 26.58 -6.94
N GLY A 189 -5.87 26.37 -7.97
CA GLY A 189 -6.31 25.06 -8.45
C GLY A 189 -6.29 24.98 -9.97
N THR A 190 -6.27 23.77 -10.51
CA THR A 190 -6.47 23.54 -11.94
C THR A 190 -7.94 23.69 -12.31
N HIS A 191 -8.23 23.98 -13.58
CA HIS A 191 -9.60 24.04 -14.10
C HIS A 191 -10.17 22.65 -14.42
N THR A 192 -9.31 21.64 -14.43
CA THR A 192 -9.66 20.26 -14.73
C THR A 192 -9.43 19.36 -13.53
N LEU A 193 -10.06 18.19 -13.59
CA LEU A 193 -9.89 17.04 -12.73
C LEU A 193 -9.34 15.88 -13.56
N ARG A 194 -8.70 14.92 -12.88
CA ARG A 194 -8.40 13.61 -13.44
C ARG A 194 -9.12 12.55 -12.62
N GLU A 195 -10.02 11.83 -13.24
CA GLU A 195 -10.89 10.86 -12.58
C GLU A 195 -10.56 9.45 -13.05
N ILE A 196 -10.32 8.56 -12.10
CA ILE A 196 -10.24 7.12 -12.37
C ILE A 196 -11.67 6.63 -12.59
N MET A 197 -11.95 6.14 -13.80
CA MET A 197 -13.28 5.69 -14.22
C MET A 197 -13.46 4.20 -14.01
N VAL A 198 -12.41 3.44 -14.31
CA VAL A 198 -12.30 1.99 -14.13
C VAL A 198 -10.85 1.67 -13.77
N SER A 199 -10.65 0.78 -12.80
CA SER A 199 -9.36 0.20 -12.46
C SER A 199 -9.43 -1.30 -12.68
N VAL A 200 -8.37 -1.88 -13.26
CA VAL A 200 -8.27 -3.32 -13.45
C VAL A 200 -6.94 -3.80 -12.92
N VAL A 201 -6.97 -4.87 -12.13
CA VAL A 201 -5.81 -5.56 -11.59
C VAL A 201 -5.94 -7.04 -11.98
N LEU A 202 -5.07 -7.49 -12.88
CA LEU A 202 -4.92 -8.88 -13.25
C LEU A 202 -3.74 -9.47 -12.49
N VAL A 203 -3.93 -10.61 -11.85
CA VAL A 203 -2.87 -11.30 -11.12
C VAL A 203 -2.79 -12.75 -11.57
N ASP A 204 -1.58 -13.21 -11.82
CA ASP A 204 -1.28 -14.60 -12.12
C ASP A 204 -1.65 -15.48 -10.92
N SER A 205 -2.43 -16.52 -11.18
CA SER A 205 -2.88 -17.48 -10.18
C SER A 205 -1.73 -18.20 -9.46
N GLU A 206 -0.61 -18.47 -10.15
CA GLU A 206 0.55 -19.13 -9.55
C GLU A 206 1.28 -18.21 -8.55
N ALA A 207 1.30 -16.90 -8.81
CA ALA A 207 1.92 -15.92 -7.94
C ALA A 207 1.15 -15.66 -6.63
N LEU A 208 -0.07 -16.17 -6.52
CA LEU A 208 -0.87 -16.09 -5.29
C LEU A 208 -0.60 -17.24 -4.32
N ALA A 209 0.19 -18.24 -4.71
CA ALA A 209 0.50 -19.37 -3.84
C ALA A 209 1.15 -18.88 -2.53
N GLY A 210 0.48 -19.12 -1.40
CA GLY A 210 0.96 -18.72 -0.07
C GLY A 210 0.64 -17.28 0.31
N LEU A 211 0.01 -16.49 -0.56
CA LEU A 211 -0.53 -15.18 -0.21
C LEU A 211 -1.95 -15.30 0.33
N ASP A 212 -2.27 -14.58 1.39
CA ASP A 212 -3.66 -14.44 1.82
C ASP A 212 -4.40 -13.39 0.96
N GLY A 213 -5.73 -13.47 1.01
CA GLY A 213 -6.58 -12.53 0.26
C GLY A 213 -6.44 -11.08 0.73
N VAL A 214 -6.01 -10.82 1.97
CA VAL A 214 -5.82 -9.47 2.50
C VAL A 214 -4.60 -8.82 1.83
N THR A 215 -3.53 -9.58 1.61
CA THR A 215 -2.33 -9.13 0.89
C THR A 215 -2.66 -8.72 -0.52
N LEU A 216 -3.40 -9.56 -1.24
CA LEU A 216 -3.89 -9.25 -2.58
C LEU A 216 -4.78 -8.00 -2.58
N ALA A 217 -5.67 -7.87 -1.61
CA ALA A 217 -6.57 -6.73 -1.50
C ALA A 217 -5.84 -5.41 -1.21
N ASP A 218 -4.81 -5.42 -0.36
CA ASP A 218 -4.00 -4.24 -0.06
C ASP A 218 -3.16 -3.81 -1.29
N TYR A 219 -2.57 -4.77 -2.01
CA TYR A 219 -1.94 -4.49 -3.31
C TYR A 219 -2.93 -3.89 -4.31
N ALA A 220 -4.09 -4.53 -4.49
CA ALA A 220 -5.13 -4.08 -5.41
C ALA A 220 -5.68 -2.70 -5.02
N THR A 221 -5.76 -2.38 -3.73
CA THR A 221 -6.16 -1.06 -3.23
C THR A 221 -5.25 0.04 -3.79
N MET A 222 -3.93 -0.12 -3.68
CA MET A 222 -2.98 0.87 -4.18
C MET A 222 -3.01 1.01 -5.71
N ARG A 223 -3.21 -0.11 -6.42
CA ARG A 223 -3.30 -0.14 -7.89
C ARG A 223 -4.64 0.42 -8.42
N SER A 224 -5.69 0.41 -7.59
CA SER A 224 -7.05 0.74 -8.02
C SER A 224 -7.54 2.11 -7.57
N LEU A 225 -7.23 2.51 -6.34
CA LEU A 225 -7.65 3.81 -5.80
C LEU A 225 -6.70 4.93 -6.19
N ALA A 226 -5.47 4.62 -6.58
CA ALA A 226 -4.53 5.60 -7.08
C ALA A 226 -4.00 5.14 -8.42
N HIS A 227 -3.77 6.11 -9.31
CA HIS A 227 -3.06 5.82 -10.56
C HIS A 227 -1.58 5.68 -10.24
N THR A 228 -1.14 4.44 -10.02
CA THR A 228 0.22 4.08 -9.60
C THR A 228 0.83 3.08 -10.56
N ARG A 229 2.14 2.83 -10.41
CA ARG A 229 2.87 1.72 -11.03
C ARG A 229 3.69 0.98 -9.98
N ALA A 230 4.00 -0.27 -10.26
CA ALA A 230 4.96 -1.03 -9.45
C ALA A 230 6.32 -0.28 -9.45
N PRO A 231 7.06 -0.33 -8.33
CA PRO A 231 8.39 0.26 -8.27
C PRO A 231 9.35 -0.51 -9.19
N ILE A 232 10.02 0.24 -10.06
CA ILE A 232 11.08 -0.24 -10.96
C ILE A 232 12.49 0.09 -10.45
N GLU A 233 12.57 0.98 -9.46
CA GLU A 233 13.80 1.42 -8.81
C GLU A 233 13.82 0.90 -7.37
N ALA A 234 14.99 0.93 -6.74
CA ALA A 234 15.14 0.59 -5.33
C ALA A 234 14.18 1.42 -4.44
N ILE A 235 13.45 0.71 -3.60
CA ILE A 235 12.45 1.28 -2.70
C ILE A 235 13.19 1.91 -1.51
N SER A 236 12.93 3.19 -1.25
CA SER A 236 13.47 3.92 -0.09
C SER A 236 12.57 3.83 1.14
N ALA A 237 11.27 3.57 0.97
CA ALA A 237 10.29 3.37 2.04
C ALA A 237 9.38 2.17 1.71
N PRO A 238 9.15 1.21 2.62
CA PRO A 238 8.37 0.00 2.34
C PRO A 238 6.99 0.32 1.74
N THR A 239 6.57 -0.40 0.70
CA THR A 239 5.26 -0.22 0.04
C THR A 239 4.74 -1.56 -0.47
N VAL A 240 3.43 -1.80 -0.31
CA VAL A 240 2.78 -3.01 -0.82
C VAL A 240 2.90 -3.13 -2.34
N LEU A 241 3.12 -2.02 -3.05
CA LEU A 241 3.31 -2.03 -4.51
C LEU A 241 4.53 -2.87 -4.94
N GLY A 242 5.48 -3.12 -4.04
CA GLY A 242 6.63 -4.00 -4.27
C GLY A 242 6.32 -5.49 -4.08
N LEU A 243 5.10 -5.89 -3.70
CA LEU A 243 4.72 -7.26 -3.32
C LEU A 243 5.24 -8.34 -4.28
N PHE A 244 5.24 -8.05 -5.58
CA PHE A 244 5.67 -9.01 -6.62
C PHE A 244 7.02 -8.68 -7.27
N THR A 245 7.67 -7.58 -6.89
CA THR A 245 8.89 -7.10 -7.57
C THR A 245 10.07 -6.87 -6.64
N ALA A 246 9.85 -6.79 -5.32
CA ALA A 246 10.88 -6.49 -4.34
C ALA A 246 10.85 -7.52 -3.20
N GLU A 247 12.02 -8.05 -2.87
CA GLU A 247 12.20 -8.87 -1.67
C GLU A 247 11.91 -8.05 -0.41
N GLY A 248 11.23 -8.66 0.56
CA GLY A 248 10.87 -8.00 1.82
C GLY A 248 9.82 -6.89 1.68
N ALA A 249 9.12 -6.81 0.55
CA ALA A 249 7.96 -5.93 0.43
C ALA A 249 6.90 -6.27 1.48
N PRO A 250 6.26 -5.26 2.10
CA PRO A 250 5.23 -5.50 3.10
C PRO A 250 4.01 -6.19 2.47
N ASP A 251 3.41 -7.09 3.23
CA ASP A 251 2.20 -7.86 2.87
C ASP A 251 0.89 -7.13 3.20
N ARG A 252 0.99 -5.91 3.71
CA ARG A 252 -0.11 -5.01 4.08
C ARG A 252 0.19 -3.59 3.61
N LEU A 253 -0.85 -2.75 3.57
CA LEU A 253 -0.65 -1.30 3.38
C LEU A 253 0.32 -0.75 4.43
N SER A 254 1.47 -0.28 3.98
CA SER A 254 2.48 0.33 4.84
C SER A 254 2.10 1.76 5.23
N ALA A 255 2.90 2.38 6.09
CA ALA A 255 2.79 3.81 6.38
C ALA A 255 2.94 4.68 5.12
N PHE A 256 3.78 4.26 4.17
CA PHE A 256 3.92 4.93 2.88
C PHE A 256 2.61 4.86 2.08
N ASP A 257 1.99 3.69 2.00
CA ASP A 257 0.77 3.48 1.22
C ASP A 257 -0.41 4.28 1.78
N ARG A 258 -0.63 4.19 3.10
CA ARG A 258 -1.68 4.95 3.78
C ARG A 258 -1.48 6.45 3.66
N GLY A 259 -0.26 6.94 3.90
CA GLY A 259 0.06 8.36 3.77
C GLY A 259 -0.11 8.89 2.34
N TYR A 260 0.23 8.07 1.35
CA TYR A 260 -0.01 8.39 -0.06
C TYR A 260 -1.51 8.57 -0.34
N LEU A 261 -2.34 7.58 0.03
CA LEU A 261 -3.78 7.63 -0.20
C LEU A 261 -4.45 8.76 0.61
N ARG A 262 -4.12 8.92 1.90
CA ARG A 262 -4.63 10.03 2.73
C ARG A 262 -4.32 11.38 2.10
N SER A 263 -3.10 11.59 1.59
CA SER A 263 -2.77 12.84 0.92
C SER A 263 -3.50 13.03 -0.41
N LEU A 264 -3.74 11.96 -1.17
CA LEU A 264 -4.46 12.00 -2.43
C LEU A 264 -5.94 12.38 -2.24
N TYR A 265 -6.55 11.88 -1.17
CA TYR A 265 -7.97 12.04 -0.87
C TYR A 265 -8.31 13.20 0.07
N GLY A 266 -7.38 13.64 0.93
CA GLY A 266 -7.60 14.71 1.91
C GLY A 266 -7.70 16.15 1.35
N GLY A 267 -7.71 16.32 0.03
CA GLY A 267 -7.70 17.64 -0.62
C GLY A 267 -8.70 17.80 -1.77
N PRO A 268 -8.85 19.02 -2.31
CA PRO A 268 -9.63 19.23 -3.53
C PRO A 268 -8.97 18.50 -4.71
N GLY A 269 -9.80 17.88 -5.56
CA GLY A 269 -9.32 17.03 -6.66
C GLY A 269 -8.63 17.78 -7.80
N ASN A 270 -8.72 19.11 -7.83
CA ASN A 270 -8.03 19.97 -8.80
C ASN A 270 -6.75 20.59 -8.22
N ARG A 271 -6.19 19.99 -7.17
CA ARG A 271 -4.90 20.43 -6.62
C ARG A 271 -3.81 20.26 -7.68
N PRO A 272 -3.01 21.31 -7.99
CA PRO A 272 -1.91 21.18 -8.94
C PRO A 272 -0.89 20.12 -8.50
N LEU A 273 -0.28 19.43 -9.47
CA LEU A 273 0.62 18.31 -9.22
C LEU A 273 1.73 18.63 -8.20
N SER A 274 2.36 19.80 -8.31
CA SER A 274 3.47 20.20 -7.43
C SER A 274 3.05 20.28 -5.96
N TYR A 275 1.86 20.82 -5.69
CA TYR A 275 1.29 20.87 -4.34
C TYR A 275 0.89 19.47 -3.87
N ALA A 276 0.25 18.67 -4.72
CA ALA A 276 -0.11 17.29 -4.40
C ALA A 276 1.12 16.46 -4.00
N MET A 277 2.21 16.51 -4.78
CA MET A 277 3.46 15.79 -4.47
C MET A 277 4.15 16.30 -3.19
N SER A 278 4.07 17.61 -2.91
CA SER A 278 4.60 18.18 -1.67
C SER A 278 3.86 17.64 -0.45
N ASP A 279 2.52 17.57 -0.55
CA ASP A 279 1.63 17.08 0.49
C ASP A 279 1.82 15.58 0.73
N ILE A 280 1.93 14.78 -0.33
CA ILE A 280 2.17 13.33 -0.25
C ILE A 280 3.41 13.04 0.60
N GLY A 281 4.53 13.71 0.30
CA GLY A 281 5.77 13.49 1.06
C GLY A 281 5.74 14.01 2.51
N ARG A 282 4.78 14.85 2.87
CA ARG A 282 4.55 15.28 4.26
C ARG A 282 3.67 14.27 4.99
N GLU A 283 2.59 13.82 4.35
CA GLU A 283 1.64 12.89 4.95
C GLU A 283 2.25 11.51 5.19
N ILE A 284 3.02 10.99 4.22
CA ILE A 284 3.76 9.74 4.41
C ILE A 284 4.69 9.80 5.63
N ARG A 285 5.37 10.93 5.85
CA ARG A 285 6.22 11.07 7.05
C ARG A 285 5.43 11.06 8.33
N ARG A 286 4.26 11.71 8.37
CA ARG A 286 3.41 11.71 9.57
C ARG A 286 3.00 10.28 9.94
N GLU A 287 2.58 9.51 8.94
CA GLU A 287 2.27 8.09 9.10
C GLU A 287 3.48 7.27 9.58
N MET A 288 4.66 7.50 9.01
CA MET A 288 5.89 6.81 9.43
C MET A 288 6.33 7.20 10.85
N GLU A 289 6.10 8.44 11.27
CA GLU A 289 6.40 8.93 12.62
C GLU A 289 5.33 8.51 13.66
N GLY A 290 4.25 7.84 13.25
CA GLY A 290 3.14 7.45 14.13
C GLY A 290 2.37 8.64 14.69
N ARG A 291 2.36 9.77 13.99
CA ARG A 291 1.69 11.01 14.41
C ARG A 291 0.36 11.13 13.70
N GLU A 292 -0.72 10.71 14.35
CA GLU A 292 -2.11 10.98 13.95
C GLU A 292 -2.50 12.44 14.19
#